data_AF-A0A931V6F1-F1
#
_entry.id   AF-A0A931V6F1-F1
#
_cell.length_a   1.000
_cell.length_b   1.000
_cell.length_c   1.000
_cell.angle_alpha   90.00
_cell.angle_beta   90.00
_cell.angle_gamma   90.00
#
_symmetry.space_group_name_H-M   'P 1'
#
loop_
_entity.id
_entity.type
_entity.pdbx_description
1 polymer ?
#
loop_
_entity_poly.entity_id
_entity_poly.type
_entity_poly.pdbx_seq_one_letter_code
_entity_poly.pdbx_strand_id
1 'polypeptide(L)'
;MLRVGIAVLVLTTLGCRRAPAPTTEPLLSRYPIRAHVRWTENMQRGGELSVRRREERWTKVAPDTWDVLTRDTASGADARPFRARYALLPAGLAQVAVLEGERVLPVTPPKIALPTGARPGLSWGDEHDIDGHLSRRTCRLVAYDACADGLEEQCTTSFADGRVVEVHNRWCGRVGQVGYASTTRKAGHDDVVRIWSEDLADVRD
;
A
#
# COMPACT_ATOMS: atom_id res chain seq x y z
N MET A 1 -21.10 42.15 -52.04
CA MET A 1 -20.04 42.40 -51.03
C MET A 1 -20.01 41.23 -50.08
N LEU A 2 -19.05 40.31 -50.23
CA LEU A 2 -18.90 39.10 -49.40
C LEU A 2 -17.77 39.34 -48.39
N ARG A 3 -18.05 39.31 -47.09
CA ARG A 3 -17.02 39.37 -46.04
C ARG A 3 -16.59 37.95 -45.69
N VAL A 4 -15.36 37.58 -46.07
CA VAL A 4 -14.71 36.34 -45.63
C VAL A 4 -14.10 36.61 -44.26
N GLY A 5 -14.65 35.99 -43.22
CA GLY A 5 -14.10 36.01 -41.87
C GLY A 5 -13.02 34.94 -41.72
N ILE A 6 -11.78 35.37 -41.46
CA ILE A 6 -10.66 34.47 -41.15
C ILE A 6 -10.76 34.10 -39.67
N ALA A 7 -11.03 32.82 -39.39
CA ALA A 7 -10.92 32.26 -38.05
C ALA A 7 -9.45 31.88 -37.78
N VAL A 8 -8.81 32.61 -36.86
CA VAL A 8 -7.46 32.27 -36.38
C VAL A 8 -7.59 31.22 -35.29
N LEU A 9 -7.19 29.99 -35.60
CA LEU A 9 -7.11 28.90 -34.64
C LEU A 9 -5.83 29.07 -33.80
N VAL A 10 -5.98 29.55 -32.56
CA VAL A 10 -4.88 29.61 -31.58
C VAL A 10 -4.68 28.20 -31.01
N LEU A 11 -3.71 27.46 -31.52
CA LEU A 11 -3.20 26.26 -30.85
C LEU A 11 -2.47 26.69 -29.58
N THR A 12 -3.16 26.60 -28.44
CA THR A 12 -2.49 26.61 -27.14
C THR A 12 -1.69 25.32 -27.03
N THR A 13 -0.36 25.46 -27.05
CA THR A 13 0.55 24.39 -26.65
C THR A 13 0.29 24.09 -25.18
N LEU A 14 -0.58 23.10 -24.92
CA LEU A 14 -0.62 22.41 -23.64
C LEU A 14 0.80 21.90 -23.38
N GLY A 15 1.55 22.65 -22.58
CA GLY A 15 2.91 22.30 -22.22
C GLY A 15 2.87 20.92 -21.59
N CYS A 16 3.37 19.92 -22.32
CA CYS A 16 3.76 18.65 -21.74
C CYS A 16 4.73 18.97 -20.60
N ARG A 17 4.22 19.04 -19.36
CA ARG A 17 5.06 19.09 -18.18
C ARG A 17 5.89 17.81 -18.25
N ARG A 18 7.17 17.95 -18.61
CA ARG A 18 8.12 16.85 -18.54
C ARG A 18 7.99 16.27 -17.14
N ALA A 19 7.71 14.97 -17.06
CA ALA A 19 7.78 14.26 -15.80
C ALA A 19 9.15 14.56 -15.18
N PRO A 20 9.23 14.88 -13.87
CA PRO A 20 10.50 15.13 -13.21
C PRO A 20 11.44 13.95 -13.44
N ALA A 21 12.74 14.22 -13.60
CA ALA A 21 13.75 13.18 -13.73
C ALA A 21 13.67 12.24 -12.51
N PRO A 22 13.89 10.92 -12.69
CA PRO A 22 13.90 9.99 -11.57
C PRO A 22 14.97 10.44 -10.56
N THR A 23 14.55 10.67 -9.32
CA THR A 23 15.47 11.08 -8.25
C THR A 23 16.33 9.88 -7.85
N THR A 24 17.63 10.12 -7.61
CA THR A 24 18.58 9.12 -7.08
C THR A 24 18.49 8.98 -5.57
N GLU A 25 17.54 9.67 -4.93
CA GLU A 25 17.34 9.65 -3.50
C GLU A 25 16.90 8.25 -3.04
N PRO A 26 17.49 7.69 -1.96
CA PRO A 26 17.09 6.39 -1.43
C PRO A 26 15.60 6.33 -1.09
N LEU A 27 14.96 5.18 -1.35
CA LEU A 27 13.51 4.99 -1.16
C LEU A 27 13.01 5.46 0.21
N LEU A 28 13.72 5.10 1.28
CA LEU A 28 13.34 5.43 2.65
C LEU A 28 13.68 6.86 3.07
N SER A 29 14.52 7.58 2.32
CA SER A 29 14.70 9.03 2.48
C SER A 29 13.49 9.76 1.88
N ARG A 30 13.02 9.30 0.72
CA ARG A 30 11.83 9.87 0.07
C ARG A 30 10.53 9.49 0.78
N TYR A 31 10.41 8.26 1.29
CA TYR A 31 9.23 7.76 1.99
C TYR A 31 9.66 7.10 3.31
N PRO A 32 9.86 7.89 4.38
CA PRO A 32 10.32 7.35 5.65
C PRO A 32 9.27 6.44 6.28
N ILE A 33 9.74 5.43 6.99
CA ILE A 33 8.88 4.57 7.80
C ILE A 33 8.55 5.32 9.09
N ARG A 34 7.30 5.73 9.25
CA ARG A 34 6.77 6.29 10.50
C ARG A 34 5.75 5.34 11.11
N ALA A 35 5.52 5.44 12.42
CA ALA A 35 4.45 4.70 13.09
C ALA A 35 3.13 4.97 12.36
N HIS A 36 2.43 3.91 11.97
CA HIS A 36 1.26 4.01 11.12
C HIS A 36 0.06 3.38 11.82
N VAL A 37 -1.01 4.15 12.00
CA VAL A 37 -2.29 3.63 12.46
C VAL A 37 -3.05 3.14 11.23
N ARG A 38 -3.18 1.82 11.09
CA ARG A 38 -3.96 1.19 10.02
C ARG A 38 -5.20 0.54 10.58
N TRP A 39 -6.27 0.50 9.81
CA TRP A 39 -7.41 -0.37 10.13
C TRP A 39 -7.23 -1.69 9.40
N THR A 40 -7.45 -2.81 10.07
CA THR A 40 -7.30 -4.15 9.46
C THR A 40 -8.56 -4.99 9.59
N GLU A 41 -8.80 -5.81 8.58
CA GLU A 41 -9.87 -6.80 8.54
C GLU A 41 -9.40 -8.11 9.16
N ASN A 42 -10.22 -8.71 10.02
CA ASN A 42 -10.11 -10.11 10.41
C ASN A 42 -11.40 -10.81 10.00
N MET A 43 -11.32 -11.79 9.10
CA MET A 43 -12.41 -12.72 8.83
C MET A 43 -12.32 -13.89 9.81
N GLN A 44 -13.33 -14.04 10.65
CA GLN A 44 -13.41 -15.13 11.61
C GLN A 44 -13.76 -16.45 10.92
N ARG A 45 -13.46 -17.58 11.59
CA ARG A 45 -13.97 -18.89 11.18
C ARG A 45 -15.50 -18.85 11.24
N GLY A 46 -16.15 -18.83 10.08
CA GLY A 46 -17.61 -18.67 9.95
C GLY A 46 -18.04 -17.58 8.96
N GLY A 47 -17.08 -16.80 8.43
CA GLY A 47 -17.37 -15.73 7.46
C GLY A 47 -17.74 -14.40 8.12
N GLU A 48 -17.97 -14.38 9.44
CA GLU A 48 -18.17 -13.15 10.19
C GLU A 48 -16.90 -12.30 10.17
N LEU A 49 -17.05 -11.03 9.79
CA LEU A 49 -15.93 -10.15 9.53
C LEU A 49 -15.88 -9.05 10.60
N SER A 50 -14.72 -8.88 11.22
CA SER A 50 -14.48 -7.85 12.24
C SER A 50 -13.47 -6.82 11.74
N VAL A 51 -13.80 -5.55 11.94
CA VAL A 51 -12.94 -4.41 11.64
C VAL A 51 -12.26 -3.98 12.93
N ARG A 52 -10.93 -3.86 12.91
CA ARG A 52 -10.17 -3.42 14.08
C ARG A 52 -9.20 -2.31 13.71
N ARG A 53 -9.23 -1.24 14.48
CA ARG A 53 -8.17 -0.22 14.43
C ARG A 53 -6.90 -0.86 14.97
N ARG A 54 -5.81 -0.73 14.22
CA ARG A 54 -4.51 -1.26 14.59
C ARG A 54 -3.43 -0.18 14.54
N GLU A 55 -2.47 -0.30 15.44
CA GLU A 55 -1.26 0.49 15.44
C GLU A 55 -0.09 -0.38 14.98
N GLU A 56 0.68 0.12 14.02
CA GLU A 56 1.95 -0.47 13.61
C GLU A 56 3.13 0.26 14.23
N ARG A 57 3.94 -0.50 14.95
CA ARG A 57 5.23 -0.05 15.45
C ARG A 57 6.34 -0.73 14.70
N TRP A 58 7.12 0.08 13.98
CA TRP A 58 8.29 -0.37 13.23
C TRP A 58 9.54 -0.23 14.10
N THR A 59 10.32 -1.30 14.22
CA THR A 59 11.57 -1.34 15.00
C THR A 59 12.70 -1.78 14.09
N LYS A 60 13.72 -0.94 13.93
CA LYS A 60 14.91 -1.30 13.14
C LYS A 60 15.69 -2.39 13.87
N VAL A 61 15.94 -3.52 13.20
CA VAL A 61 16.67 -4.68 13.74
C VAL A 61 17.99 -4.95 13.02
N ALA A 62 18.17 -4.40 11.81
CA ALA A 62 19.43 -4.39 11.06
C ALA A 62 19.49 -3.14 10.14
N PRO A 63 20.63 -2.83 9.48
CA PRO A 63 20.77 -1.64 8.61
C PRO A 63 19.63 -1.44 7.61
N ASP A 64 19.10 -2.53 7.07
CA ASP A 64 18.04 -2.54 6.05
C ASP A 64 16.89 -3.48 6.43
N THR A 65 16.62 -3.65 7.73
CA THR A 65 15.60 -4.58 8.21
C THR A 65 14.86 -4.03 9.43
N TRP A 66 13.54 -4.25 9.43
CA TRP A 66 12.62 -3.81 10.47
C TRP A 66 11.67 -4.92 10.87
N ASP A 67 11.39 -5.02 12.16
CA ASP A 67 10.26 -5.77 12.67
C ASP A 67 9.07 -4.81 12.85
N VAL A 68 7.92 -5.22 12.34
CA VAL A 68 6.66 -4.49 12.43
C VAL A 68 5.74 -5.24 13.36
N LEU A 69 5.36 -4.57 14.45
CA LEU A 69 4.39 -5.08 15.41
C LEU A 69 3.07 -4.36 15.18
N THR A 70 2.04 -5.12 14.80
CA THR A 70 0.68 -4.61 14.60
C THR A 70 -0.21 -5.04 15.77
N ARG A 71 -0.77 -4.08 16.51
CA ARG A 71 -1.65 -4.31 17.68
C ARG A 71 -3.04 -3.72 17.47
N ASP A 72 -4.10 -4.37 17.95
CA ASP A 72 -5.44 -3.77 18.00
C ASP A 72 -5.50 -2.65 19.05
N THR A 73 -6.09 -1.51 18.70
CA THR A 73 -6.25 -0.33 19.59
C THR A 73 -7.66 -0.20 20.15
N ALA A 74 -8.63 -0.98 19.67
CA ALA A 74 -9.97 -1.04 20.23
C ALA A 74 -9.98 -2.03 21.40
N SER A 75 -10.30 -1.54 22.60
CA SER A 75 -10.26 -2.26 23.87
C SER A 75 -11.16 -3.49 23.89
N GLY A 76 -10.64 -4.65 24.33
CA GLY A 76 -11.47 -5.68 24.97
C GLY A 76 -11.35 -7.14 24.52
N ALA A 77 -10.47 -7.51 23.58
CA ALA A 77 -10.29 -8.93 23.25
C ALA A 77 -8.81 -9.27 23.08
N ASP A 78 -8.44 -10.48 23.52
CA ASP A 78 -7.14 -11.16 23.45
C ASP A 78 -6.58 -11.34 22.03
N ALA A 79 -6.51 -10.26 21.27
CA ALA A 79 -5.96 -10.26 19.94
C ALA A 79 -4.44 -10.40 20.04
N ARG A 80 -3.94 -11.58 19.72
CA ARG A 80 -2.51 -11.79 19.58
C ARG A 80 -1.97 -10.78 18.57
N PRO A 81 -0.92 -10.02 18.93
CA PRO A 81 -0.37 -9.04 18.01
C PRO A 81 0.21 -9.75 16.79
N PHE A 82 0.01 -9.15 15.62
CA PHE A 82 0.64 -9.64 14.40
C PHE A 82 2.05 -9.07 14.29
N ARG A 83 3.00 -9.89 13.87
CA ARG A 83 4.39 -9.47 13.67
C ARG A 83 4.86 -9.86 12.27
N ALA A 84 5.50 -8.93 11.59
CA ALA A 84 6.11 -9.16 10.30
C ALA A 84 7.53 -8.60 10.27
N ARG A 85 8.38 -9.17 9.41
CA ARG A 85 9.71 -8.62 9.11
C ARG A 85 9.70 -8.00 7.73
N TYR A 86 10.19 -6.78 7.65
CA TYR A 86 10.41 -6.04 6.42
C TYR A 86 11.90 -5.84 6.19
N ALA A 87 12.31 -5.87 4.93
CA ALA A 87 13.68 -5.54 4.52
C ALA A 87 13.67 -4.64 3.28
N LEU A 88 14.70 -3.80 3.15
CA LEU A 88 14.96 -3.06 1.93
C LEU A 88 15.76 -3.97 0.98
N LEU A 89 15.09 -4.50 -0.04
CA LEU A 89 15.66 -5.35 -1.08
C LEU A 89 15.99 -4.51 -2.33
N PRO A 90 16.77 -5.04 -3.30
CA PRO A 90 16.99 -4.35 -4.57
C PRO A 90 15.69 -3.97 -5.29
N ALA A 91 14.64 -4.79 -5.15
CA ALA A 91 13.32 -4.56 -5.72
C ALA A 91 12.48 -3.51 -4.95
N GLY A 92 12.78 -3.24 -3.67
CA GLY A 92 12.05 -2.27 -2.86
C GLY A 92 11.94 -2.66 -1.38
N LEU A 93 11.15 -1.89 -0.63
CA LEU A 93 10.74 -2.26 0.73
C LEU A 93 9.76 -3.44 0.64
N ALA A 94 10.10 -4.56 1.28
CA ALA A 94 9.34 -5.79 1.15
C ALA A 94 9.10 -6.46 2.50
N GLN A 95 7.92 -7.06 2.69
CA GLN A 95 7.69 -8.02 3.76
C GLN A 95 8.35 -9.35 3.38
N VAL A 96 9.30 -9.80 4.19
CA VAL A 96 10.10 -11.02 3.96
C VAL A 96 9.75 -12.16 4.90
N ALA A 97 9.09 -11.89 6.03
CA ALA A 97 8.63 -12.94 6.95
C ALA A 97 7.41 -12.53 7.78
N VAL A 98 6.71 -13.52 8.32
CA VAL A 98 5.76 -13.42 9.44
C VAL A 98 6.42 -14.04 10.68
N LEU A 99 6.27 -13.40 11.84
CA LEU A 99 6.86 -13.87 13.10
C LEU A 99 5.74 -14.40 14.01
N GLU A 100 5.74 -15.70 14.29
CA GLU A 100 4.73 -16.40 15.08
C GLU A 100 5.34 -17.03 16.33
N GLY A 101 5.26 -16.33 17.47
CA GLY A 101 6.01 -16.73 18.67
C GLY A 101 7.51 -16.72 18.37
N GLU A 102 8.14 -17.89 18.49
CA GLU A 102 9.56 -18.10 18.16
C GLU A 102 9.78 -18.51 16.68
N ARG A 103 8.72 -18.76 15.91
CA ARG A 103 8.82 -19.18 14.51
C ARG A 103 8.97 -17.98 13.58
N VAL A 104 9.85 -18.10 12.60
CA VAL A 104 9.99 -17.17 11.47
C VAL A 104 9.50 -17.88 10.21
N LEU A 105 8.33 -17.48 9.71
CA LEU A 105 7.75 -18.02 8.49
C LEU A 105 8.14 -17.13 7.30
N PRO A 106 8.97 -17.60 6.36
CA PRO A 106 9.38 -16.80 5.22
C PRO A 106 8.19 -16.51 4.30
N VAL A 107 8.11 -15.28 3.78
CA VAL A 107 7.17 -14.92 2.72
C VAL A 107 7.91 -15.06 1.40
N THR A 108 7.54 -16.06 0.60
CA THR A 108 8.22 -16.38 -0.67
C THR A 108 7.21 -16.36 -1.83
N PRO A 109 7.44 -15.54 -2.88
CA PRO A 109 8.43 -14.45 -2.93
C PRO A 109 8.08 -13.34 -1.92
N PRO A 110 9.03 -12.45 -1.55
CA PRO A 110 8.75 -11.32 -0.67
C PRO A 110 7.62 -10.43 -1.20
N LYS A 111 6.76 -9.94 -0.32
CA LYS A 111 5.68 -9.02 -0.69
C LYS A 111 6.22 -7.60 -0.76
N ILE A 112 6.44 -7.07 -1.96
CA ILE A 112 6.84 -5.67 -2.15
C ILE A 112 5.71 -4.75 -1.68
N ALA A 113 6.03 -3.84 -0.77
CA ALA A 113 5.15 -2.78 -0.26
C ALA A 113 5.39 -1.46 -0.99
N LEU A 114 6.64 -1.16 -1.33
CA LEU A 114 6.98 -0.01 -2.16
C LEU A 114 8.24 -0.32 -2.98
N PRO A 115 8.19 -0.27 -4.33
CA PRO A 115 9.30 -0.65 -5.19
C PRO A 115 10.44 0.38 -5.22
N THR A 116 11.65 -0.09 -5.47
CA THR A 116 12.82 0.76 -5.77
C THR A 116 12.53 1.57 -7.04
N GLY A 117 12.52 2.90 -6.94
CA GLY A 117 12.13 3.77 -8.05
C GLY A 117 10.62 4.09 -8.13
N ALA A 118 9.91 3.99 -7.01
CA ALA A 118 8.49 4.32 -6.87
C ALA A 118 8.10 5.62 -7.61
N ARG A 119 7.25 5.48 -8.63
CA ARG A 119 6.74 6.57 -9.47
C ARG A 119 5.37 6.19 -10.04
N PRO A 120 4.50 7.18 -10.33
CA PRO A 120 3.22 6.91 -10.99
C PRO A 120 3.42 6.16 -12.31
N GLY A 121 2.53 5.22 -12.59
CA GLY A 121 2.56 4.36 -13.78
C GLY A 121 3.37 3.07 -13.65
N LEU A 122 4.13 2.89 -12.57
CA LEU A 122 4.82 1.62 -12.29
C LEU A 122 3.82 0.55 -11.84
N SER A 123 3.98 -0.69 -12.31
CA SER A 123 3.21 -1.85 -11.86
C SER A 123 4.13 -3.04 -11.57
N TRP A 124 3.69 -3.90 -10.66
CA TRP A 124 4.35 -5.15 -10.29
C TRP A 124 3.31 -6.16 -9.81
N GLY A 125 3.71 -7.40 -9.64
CA GLY A 125 2.83 -8.42 -9.11
C GLY A 125 3.58 -9.72 -8.91
N ASP A 126 3.06 -10.54 -8.02
CA ASP A 126 3.67 -11.80 -7.62
C ASP A 126 2.58 -12.81 -7.26
N GLU A 127 2.95 -14.08 -7.33
CA GLU A 127 2.14 -15.19 -6.82
C GLU A 127 2.76 -15.67 -5.52
N HIS A 128 1.97 -15.68 -4.44
CA HIS A 128 2.41 -16.08 -3.10
C HIS A 128 1.68 -17.34 -2.68
N ASP A 129 2.44 -18.30 -2.18
CA ASP A 129 1.92 -19.47 -1.47
C ASP A 129 2.25 -19.33 0.02
N ILE A 130 1.21 -19.36 0.87
CA ILE A 130 1.36 -19.43 2.32
C ILE A 130 0.56 -20.65 2.77
N ASP A 131 1.25 -21.67 3.28
CA ASP A 131 0.64 -22.91 3.79
C ASP A 131 -0.30 -23.61 2.77
N GLY A 132 0.01 -23.56 1.47
CA GLY A 132 -0.80 -24.14 0.40
C GLY A 132 -1.94 -23.24 -0.09
N HIS A 133 -2.04 -22.02 0.44
CA HIS A 133 -3.02 -21.02 -0.01
C HIS A 133 -2.39 -20.09 -1.05
N LEU A 134 -2.49 -20.49 -2.31
CA LEU A 134 -2.05 -19.68 -3.43
C LEU A 134 -2.89 -18.41 -3.54
N SER A 135 -2.18 -17.28 -3.68
CA SER A 135 -2.77 -15.98 -3.93
C SER A 135 -1.97 -15.24 -4.99
N ARG A 136 -2.64 -14.54 -5.89
CA ARG A 136 -2.00 -13.69 -6.90
C ARG A 136 -2.24 -12.24 -6.54
N ARG A 137 -1.17 -11.47 -6.40
CA ARG A 137 -1.23 -10.02 -6.13
C ARG A 137 -0.71 -9.26 -7.34
N THR A 138 -1.45 -8.25 -7.78
CA THR A 138 -1.00 -7.26 -8.75
C THR A 138 -1.12 -5.88 -8.14
N CYS A 139 -0.17 -5.00 -8.42
CA CYS A 139 -0.05 -3.67 -7.84
C CYS A 139 0.30 -2.64 -8.90
N ARG A 140 -0.13 -1.39 -8.69
CA ARG A 140 0.29 -0.23 -9.47
C ARG A 140 0.43 1.00 -8.59
N LEU A 141 1.29 1.94 -9.01
CA LEU A 141 1.39 3.26 -8.41
C LEU A 141 0.66 4.29 -9.26
N VAL A 142 -0.18 5.09 -8.62
CA VAL A 142 -0.77 6.30 -9.19
C VAL A 142 -0.33 7.52 -8.39
N ALA A 143 -0.49 8.72 -8.96
CA ALA A 143 -0.25 9.96 -8.23
C ALA A 143 -1.30 10.12 -7.11
N TYR A 144 -0.87 10.60 -5.95
CA TYR A 144 -1.76 11.00 -4.86
C TYR A 144 -1.68 12.51 -4.68
N ASP A 145 -2.67 13.21 -5.23
CA ASP A 145 -2.61 14.67 -5.39
C ASP A 145 -2.83 15.47 -4.08
N ALA A 146 -3.05 14.79 -2.95
CA ALA A 146 -3.25 15.47 -1.67
C ALA A 146 -1.96 16.02 -1.04
N CYS A 147 -0.78 15.63 -1.54
CA CYS A 147 0.50 16.06 -1.01
C CYS A 147 1.64 16.04 -2.05
N ALA A 148 2.72 16.76 -1.76
CA ALA A 148 3.91 16.77 -2.62
C ALA A 148 4.54 15.37 -2.70
N ASP A 149 4.92 14.96 -3.92
CA ASP A 149 5.47 13.63 -4.21
C ASP A 149 4.56 12.47 -3.75
N GLY A 150 3.24 12.73 -3.65
CA GLY A 150 2.27 11.75 -3.20
C GLY A 150 2.13 10.56 -4.16
N LEU A 151 2.08 9.36 -3.61
CA LEU A 151 1.83 8.12 -4.32
C LEU A 151 0.67 7.34 -3.67
N GLU A 152 -0.15 6.70 -4.49
CA GLU A 152 -1.07 5.67 -4.03
C GLU A 152 -0.68 4.33 -4.67
N GLU A 153 -0.29 3.37 -3.84
CA GLU A 153 -0.14 1.96 -4.22
C GLU A 153 -1.51 1.32 -4.21
N GLN A 154 -1.96 0.84 -5.35
CA GLN A 154 -3.21 0.11 -5.52
C GLN A 154 -2.90 -1.34 -5.84
N CYS A 155 -3.28 -2.25 -4.95
CA CYS A 155 -3.04 -3.68 -5.11
C CYS A 155 -4.32 -4.48 -5.09
N THR A 156 -4.43 -5.45 -5.98
CA THR A 156 -5.50 -6.46 -5.99
C THR A 156 -4.89 -7.81 -5.71
N THR A 157 -5.41 -8.53 -4.71
CA THR A 157 -5.02 -9.90 -4.38
C THR A 157 -6.20 -10.83 -4.60
N SER A 158 -6.03 -11.86 -5.43
CA SER A 158 -7.02 -12.89 -5.71
C SER A 158 -6.62 -14.21 -5.07
N PHE A 159 -7.57 -14.91 -4.47
CA PHE A 159 -7.38 -16.20 -3.82
C PHE A 159 -8.12 -17.32 -4.57
N ALA A 160 -7.65 -18.57 -4.39
CA ALA A 160 -8.27 -19.74 -5.01
C ALA A 160 -9.74 -19.96 -4.59
N ASP A 161 -10.15 -19.49 -3.41
CA ASP A 161 -11.53 -19.60 -2.90
C ASP A 161 -12.48 -18.51 -3.46
N GLY A 162 -12.06 -17.77 -4.49
CA GLY A 162 -12.85 -16.72 -5.13
C GLY A 162 -12.88 -15.39 -4.36
N ARG A 163 -12.08 -15.25 -3.29
CA ARG A 163 -11.92 -13.97 -2.59
C ARG A 163 -11.00 -13.03 -3.38
N VAL A 164 -11.39 -11.75 -3.41
CA VAL A 164 -10.61 -10.65 -3.97
C VAL A 164 -10.46 -9.57 -2.90
N VAL A 165 -9.23 -9.11 -2.69
CA VAL A 165 -8.87 -8.04 -1.75
C VAL A 165 -8.18 -6.91 -2.52
N GLU A 166 -8.79 -5.75 -2.52
CA GLU A 166 -8.24 -4.50 -3.05
C GLU A 166 -7.66 -3.70 -1.88
N VAL A 167 -6.42 -3.21 -2.01
CA VAL A 167 -5.73 -2.41 -1.00
C VAL A 167 -5.18 -1.15 -1.66
N HIS A 168 -5.33 -0.02 -1.00
CA HIS A 168 -4.85 1.29 -1.43
C HIS A 168 -4.00 1.88 -0.31
N ASN A 169 -2.68 1.86 -0.44
CA ASN A 169 -1.77 2.52 0.51
C ASN A 169 -1.37 3.88 -0.05
N ARG A 170 -1.55 4.94 0.75
CA ARG A 170 -1.23 6.32 0.37
C ARG A 170 0.04 6.75 1.07
N TRP A 171 0.93 7.36 0.31
CA TRP A 171 2.25 7.77 0.71
C TRP A 171 2.46 9.24 0.34
N CYS A 172 3.02 10.02 1.25
CA CYS A 172 3.47 11.39 1.00
C CYS A 172 4.99 11.46 1.11
N GLY A 173 5.62 12.23 0.23
CA GLY A 173 7.07 12.43 0.27
C GLY A 173 7.51 13.03 1.61
N ARG A 174 8.61 12.52 2.18
CA ARG A 174 9.21 12.90 3.48
C ARG A 174 8.36 12.66 4.73
N VAL A 175 7.07 12.36 4.55
CA VAL A 175 6.15 12.00 5.63
C VAL A 175 6.08 10.49 5.78
N GLY A 176 5.95 9.74 4.68
CA GLY A 176 5.78 8.29 4.71
C GLY A 176 4.36 7.86 4.37
N GLN A 177 3.90 6.75 4.93
CA GLN A 177 2.54 6.25 4.72
C GLN A 177 1.53 7.06 5.53
N VAL A 178 0.57 7.67 4.85
CA VAL A 178 -0.43 8.58 5.42
C VAL A 178 -1.85 8.04 5.32
N GLY A 179 -2.06 6.96 4.57
CA GLY A 179 -3.40 6.41 4.41
C GLY A 179 -3.43 4.97 3.95
N TYR A 180 -4.60 4.37 4.18
CA TYR A 180 -4.93 3.00 3.86
C TYR A 180 -6.41 2.92 3.51
N ALA A 181 -6.75 2.21 2.44
CA ALA A 181 -8.08 1.70 2.24
C ALA A 181 -8.03 0.24 1.80
N SER A 182 -9.02 -0.55 2.17
CA SER A 182 -9.21 -1.88 1.59
C SER A 182 -10.64 -2.16 1.23
N THR A 183 -10.82 -3.02 0.25
CA THR A 183 -12.10 -3.64 -0.07
C THR A 183 -11.92 -5.14 -0.24
N THR A 184 -12.64 -5.92 0.54
CA THR A 184 -12.67 -7.39 0.39
C THR A 184 -14.02 -7.85 -0.11
N ARG A 185 -14.02 -8.75 -1.09
CA ARG A 185 -15.20 -9.37 -1.68
C ARG A 185 -14.95 -10.86 -1.86
N LYS A 186 -15.99 -11.69 -1.75
CA LYS A 186 -15.90 -13.13 -2.03
C LYS A 186 -17.00 -13.56 -2.99
N ALA A 187 -16.64 -14.29 -4.04
CA ALA A 187 -17.62 -14.80 -5.00
C ALA A 187 -18.68 -15.66 -4.30
N GLY A 188 -19.96 -15.46 -4.64
CA GLY A 188 -21.09 -16.16 -4.03
C GLY A 188 -21.52 -15.61 -2.66
N HIS A 189 -20.95 -14.49 -2.22
CA HIS A 189 -21.36 -13.76 -1.02
C HIS A 189 -21.66 -12.30 -1.38
N ASP A 190 -22.71 -11.72 -0.78
CA ASP A 190 -23.07 -10.31 -0.97
C ASP A 190 -22.22 -9.36 -0.11
N ASP A 191 -21.39 -9.91 0.78
CA ASP A 191 -20.59 -9.14 1.73
C ASP A 191 -19.44 -8.41 1.02
N VAL A 192 -19.54 -7.07 1.00
CA VAL A 192 -18.45 -6.16 0.59
C VAL A 192 -17.97 -5.40 1.80
N VAL A 193 -16.73 -5.64 2.19
CA VAL A 193 -16.10 -4.90 3.29
C VAL A 193 -15.36 -3.71 2.71
N ARG A 194 -15.49 -2.55 3.35
CA ARG A 194 -14.73 -1.35 3.02
C ARG A 194 -14.10 -0.80 4.27
N ILE A 195 -12.79 -0.60 4.23
CA ILE A 195 -12.02 0.07 5.27
C ILE A 195 -11.37 1.31 4.68
N TRP A 196 -11.33 2.38 5.46
CA TRP A 196 -10.58 3.57 5.12
C TRP A 196 -9.99 4.23 6.37
N SER A 197 -8.75 4.72 6.25
CA SER A 197 -8.00 5.45 7.25
C SER A 197 -7.08 6.43 6.54
N GLU A 198 -7.10 7.69 6.94
CA GLU A 198 -6.15 8.70 6.48
C GLU A 198 -5.76 9.61 7.63
N ASP A 199 -4.48 9.93 7.68
CA ASP A 199 -3.91 10.94 8.56
C ASP A 199 -3.19 11.99 7.72
N LEU A 200 -3.96 12.95 7.22
CA LEU A 200 -3.46 14.08 6.45
C LEU A 200 -3.19 15.31 7.32
N ALA A 201 -3.50 15.24 8.62
CA ALA A 201 -3.30 16.36 9.54
C ALA A 201 -1.80 16.68 9.68
N ASP A 202 -0.96 15.65 9.72
CA ASP A 202 0.50 15.75 9.85
C ASP A 202 1.26 16.05 8.53
N VAL A 203 0.53 16.26 7.42
CA VAL A 203 1.12 16.45 6.07
C VAL A 203 1.24 17.92 5.68
N ARG A 204 0.60 18.83 6.44
CA ARG A 204 0.44 20.26 6.08
C ARG A 204 1.42 21.21 6.75
N ASP A 205 2.38 20.70 7.52
CA ASP A 205 3.43 21.49 8.18
C ASP A 205 4.73 21.57 7.38
#